data_AF-A0A6I7NVN5-F1
#
_entry.id   AF-A0A6I7NVN5-F1
#
_cell.length_a   1.000
_cell.length_b   1.000
_cell.length_c   1.000
_cell.angle_alpha   90.00
_cell.angle_beta   90.00
_cell.angle_gamma   90.00
#
_symmetry.space_group_name_H-M   'P 1'
#
loop_
_entity.id
_entity.type
_entity.pdbx_description
1 polymer ?
#
loop_
_entity_poly.entity_id
_entity_poly.type
_entity_poly.pdbx_seq_one_letter_code
_entity_poly.pdbx_strand_id
1 'polypeptide(L)'
;MFIDPHVHMISRTTDDYIAMRIAGIVAVIEPAFWIGQPRTNAGTMLDYFSWIVGWERFRAAQFGIRHYCTIGLNAKEANNEKLADEVMELIPRYAGKEGVVAIGEIGYDDMTKLEDKYFRKQVEFAKKFNMLVLIHTPHRNKKEGTIRSMDVCVELGMDPSRVIIDHNNEETVKDVLDRGFWTAFTIYPGTKMGNERMVDIVKEYGTERIFIDSAADWGHSDPLGVPKTAKLMIERGISKQDVKKVTYQNALDAYGQSGQFNEEDWLNRPKIDQSQTFSGNTILRGGHRPFTEEELDNASDVDDLIIK
;
A
#
# COMPACT_ATOMS: atom_id res chain seq x y z
N MET A 1 6.82 2.13 -15.76
CA MET A 1 6.95 2.23 -14.30
C MET A 1 5.60 1.97 -13.70
N PHE A 2 5.58 1.28 -12.57
CA PHE A 2 4.38 0.94 -11.81
C PHE A 2 4.55 1.35 -10.36
N ILE A 3 3.44 1.67 -9.72
CA ILE A 3 3.35 1.84 -8.27
C ILE A 3 2.44 0.73 -7.77
N ASP A 4 2.80 0.08 -6.67
CA ASP A 4 1.89 -0.80 -5.93
C ASP A 4 1.44 -0.09 -4.64
N PRO A 5 0.28 0.60 -4.64
CA PRO A 5 -0.13 1.48 -3.56
C PRO A 5 -0.75 0.75 -2.36
N HIS A 6 -0.74 -0.58 -2.36
CA HIS A 6 -1.10 -1.40 -1.21
C HIS A 6 -0.43 -2.78 -1.35
N VAL A 7 0.61 -3.04 -0.54
CA VAL A 7 1.25 -4.36 -0.47
C VAL A 7 1.89 -4.58 0.90
N HIS A 8 1.77 -5.78 1.48
CA HIS A 8 2.24 -6.06 2.85
C HIS A 8 3.62 -6.72 2.86
N MET A 9 4.66 -5.92 2.62
CA MET A 9 6.03 -6.43 2.44
C MET A 9 6.62 -7.14 3.65
N ILE A 10 6.11 -6.93 4.86
CA ILE A 10 6.48 -7.75 6.04
C ILE A 10 6.29 -9.26 5.82
N SER A 11 5.33 -9.61 4.98
CA SER A 11 5.01 -11.00 4.65
C SER A 11 5.75 -11.54 3.42
N ARG A 12 6.58 -10.72 2.79
CA ARG A 12 7.16 -10.98 1.46
C ARG A 12 8.67 -11.15 1.52
N THR A 13 9.19 -11.96 0.59
CA THR A 13 10.61 -12.30 0.54
C THR A 13 11.42 -11.24 -0.22
N THR A 14 12.74 -11.38 -0.17
CA THR A 14 13.63 -10.60 -1.05
C THR A 14 13.39 -10.90 -2.53
N ASP A 15 13.05 -12.14 -2.88
CA ASP A 15 12.79 -12.54 -4.26
C ASP A 15 11.61 -11.76 -4.85
N ASP A 16 10.60 -11.45 -4.03
CA ASP A 16 9.48 -10.61 -4.44
C ASP A 16 9.95 -9.19 -4.81
N TYR A 17 10.84 -8.57 -4.01
CA TYR A 17 11.40 -7.26 -4.34
C TYR A 17 12.16 -7.28 -5.67
N ILE A 18 12.97 -8.32 -5.92
CA ILE A 18 13.70 -8.49 -7.19
C ILE A 18 12.70 -8.62 -8.35
N ALA A 19 11.70 -9.49 -8.21
CA ALA A 19 10.68 -9.70 -9.24
C ALA A 19 9.88 -8.41 -9.53
N MET A 20 9.47 -7.69 -8.47
CA MET A 20 8.76 -6.41 -8.58
C MET A 20 9.61 -5.37 -9.32
N ARG A 21 10.91 -5.27 -8.98
CA ARG A 21 11.82 -4.31 -9.61
C ARG A 21 12.03 -4.62 -11.09
N ILE A 22 12.21 -5.89 -11.45
CA ILE A 22 12.32 -6.36 -12.84
C ILE A 22 11.04 -6.07 -13.62
N ALA A 23 9.87 -6.27 -13.00
CA ALA A 23 8.57 -5.97 -13.60
C ALA A 23 8.30 -4.46 -13.72
N GLY A 24 9.18 -3.60 -13.19
CA GLY A 24 9.11 -2.15 -13.34
C GLY A 24 8.34 -1.43 -12.24
N ILE A 25 8.09 -2.08 -11.09
CA ILE A 25 7.60 -1.42 -9.89
C ILE A 25 8.73 -0.58 -9.30
N VAL A 26 8.45 0.70 -9.05
CA VAL A 26 9.45 1.68 -8.56
C VAL A 26 9.16 2.16 -7.14
N ALA A 27 7.90 2.09 -6.72
CA ALA A 27 7.48 2.45 -5.37
C ALA A 27 6.33 1.58 -4.89
N VAL A 28 6.28 1.39 -3.58
CA VAL A 28 5.23 0.66 -2.88
C VAL A 28 4.72 1.45 -1.69
N ILE A 29 3.45 1.27 -1.34
CA ILE A 29 2.87 1.75 -0.08
C ILE A 29 2.41 0.52 0.70
N GLU A 30 2.93 0.35 1.91
CA GLU A 30 2.56 -0.73 2.83
C GLU A 30 1.66 -0.22 3.93
N PRO A 31 0.39 -0.64 3.97
CA PRO A 31 -0.47 -0.33 5.10
C PRO A 31 -0.08 -1.15 6.33
N ALA A 32 -0.20 -0.55 7.52
CA ALA A 32 -0.07 -1.27 8.77
C ALA A 32 -1.03 -2.47 8.81
N PHE A 33 -0.46 -3.67 8.96
CA PHE A 33 -1.16 -4.93 8.71
C PHE A 33 -1.01 -5.95 9.83
N TRP A 34 -1.74 -7.06 9.70
CA TRP A 34 -1.63 -8.24 10.53
C TRP A 34 -0.32 -8.99 10.28
N ILE A 35 0.39 -9.33 11.36
CA ILE A 35 1.73 -9.92 11.28
C ILE A 35 1.74 -11.46 11.14
N GLY A 36 0.61 -12.08 10.79
CA GLY A 36 0.51 -13.55 10.71
C GLY A 36 0.13 -14.25 12.03
N GLN A 37 -0.02 -13.50 13.13
CA GLN A 37 -0.42 -13.98 14.46
C GLN A 37 -1.19 -12.87 15.20
N PRO A 38 -2.28 -13.18 15.93
CA PRO A 38 -2.93 -12.21 16.83
C PRO A 38 -1.95 -11.55 17.80
N ARG A 39 -1.94 -10.22 17.85
CA ARG A 39 -1.12 -9.45 18.80
C ARG A 39 -1.56 -9.75 20.22
N THR A 40 -0.59 -10.02 21.09
CA THR A 40 -0.85 -10.32 22.52
C THR A 40 -0.70 -9.08 23.41
N ASN A 41 -0.04 -8.03 22.91
CA ASN A 41 0.18 -6.76 23.60
C ASN A 41 0.54 -5.66 22.59
N ALA A 42 0.42 -4.39 22.97
CA ALA A 42 0.74 -3.26 22.11
C ALA A 42 2.24 -3.12 21.78
N GLY A 43 3.14 -3.74 22.53
CA GLY A 43 4.57 -3.81 22.23
C GLY A 43 4.85 -4.39 20.84
N THR A 44 4.06 -5.37 20.41
CA THR A 44 4.15 -5.90 19.04
C THR A 44 3.82 -4.84 17.98
N MET A 45 2.83 -3.97 18.23
CA MET A 45 2.49 -2.88 17.31
C MET A 45 3.56 -1.79 17.33
N LEU A 46 4.10 -1.49 18.51
CA LEU A 46 5.20 -0.57 18.70
C LEU A 46 6.43 -0.96 17.87
N ASP A 47 6.85 -2.22 17.94
CA ASP A 47 8.00 -2.74 17.18
C ASP A 47 7.67 -2.80 15.69
N TYR A 48 6.46 -3.22 15.33
CA TYR A 48 6.02 -3.25 13.93
C TYR A 48 6.00 -1.86 13.28
N PHE A 49 5.50 -0.83 13.97
CA PHE A 49 5.56 0.54 13.48
C PHE A 49 7.00 1.07 13.35
N SER A 50 7.93 0.65 14.21
CA SER A 50 9.35 0.98 14.05
C SER A 50 9.94 0.31 12.81
N TRP A 51 9.55 -0.95 12.59
CA TRP A 51 10.00 -1.76 11.48
C TRP A 51 9.50 -1.21 10.14
N ILE A 52 8.20 -0.93 10.00
CA ILE A 52 7.59 -0.50 8.73
C ILE A 52 8.09 0.88 8.29
N VAL A 53 8.29 1.81 9.23
CA VAL A 53 8.81 3.15 8.95
C VAL A 53 10.32 3.15 8.69
N GLY A 54 11.06 2.26 9.36
CA GLY A 54 12.52 2.26 9.37
C GLY A 54 13.14 1.13 8.56
N TRP A 55 13.12 -0.07 9.13
CA TRP A 55 13.80 -1.24 8.55
C TRP A 55 13.26 -1.59 7.17
N GLU A 56 11.94 -1.57 6.98
CA GLU A 56 11.36 -2.00 5.72
C GLU A 56 11.66 -1.01 4.59
N ARG A 57 11.68 0.28 4.93
CA ARG A 57 12.15 1.32 4.03
C ARG A 57 13.62 1.12 3.62
N PHE A 58 14.47 0.79 4.59
CA PHE A 58 15.86 0.43 4.30
C PHE A 58 15.95 -0.82 3.41
N ARG A 59 15.18 -1.87 3.71
CA ARG A 59 15.18 -3.14 2.98
C ARG A 59 14.76 -2.97 1.52
N ALA A 60 13.65 -2.28 1.27
CA ALA A 60 13.16 -2.01 -0.09
C ALA A 60 14.19 -1.26 -0.96
N ALA A 61 14.87 -0.27 -0.36
CA ALA A 61 15.87 0.53 -1.05
C ALA A 61 17.06 -0.30 -1.55
N GLN A 62 17.38 -1.43 -0.89
CA GLN A 62 18.43 -2.36 -1.32
C GLN A 62 18.13 -3.05 -2.66
N PHE A 63 16.91 -2.93 -3.15
CA PHE A 63 16.42 -3.47 -4.43
C PHE A 63 15.93 -2.37 -5.37
N GLY A 64 16.23 -1.10 -5.05
CA GLY A 64 15.87 0.04 -5.89
C GLY A 64 14.38 0.38 -5.91
N ILE A 65 13.63 -0.06 -4.89
CA ILE A 65 12.21 0.28 -4.70
C ILE A 65 12.07 1.28 -3.55
N ARG A 66 11.27 2.32 -3.75
CA ARG A 66 10.92 3.29 -2.70
C ARG A 66 9.75 2.76 -1.90
N HIS A 67 9.91 2.68 -0.59
CA HIS A 67 8.86 2.21 0.32
C HIS A 67 8.31 3.37 1.15
N TYR A 68 6.99 3.38 1.25
CA TYR A 68 6.17 4.29 2.03
C TYR A 68 5.19 3.43 2.82
N CYS A 69 4.53 4.02 3.81
CA CYS A 69 3.58 3.26 4.60
C CYS A 69 2.40 4.10 5.09
N THR A 70 1.39 3.41 5.58
CA THR A 70 0.30 4.02 6.35
C THR A 70 0.32 3.47 7.76
N ILE A 71 -0.10 4.30 8.73
CA ILE A 71 -0.12 3.93 10.14
C ILE A 71 -1.56 3.95 10.63
N GLY A 72 -1.99 2.90 11.31
CA GLY A 72 -3.35 2.79 11.81
C GLY A 72 -3.58 1.52 12.62
N LEU A 73 -4.76 1.48 13.23
CA LEU A 73 -5.34 0.33 13.89
C LEU A 73 -6.40 -0.28 12.96
N ASN A 74 -6.15 -1.52 12.54
CA ASN A 74 -7.07 -2.27 11.70
C ASN A 74 -8.38 -2.61 12.44
N ALA A 75 -9.49 -2.68 11.69
CA ALA A 75 -10.83 -2.95 12.21
C ALA A 75 -10.92 -4.23 13.07
N LYS A 76 -10.28 -5.32 12.64
CA LYS A 76 -10.32 -6.59 13.39
C LYS A 76 -9.70 -6.47 14.78
N GLU A 77 -8.61 -5.71 14.89
CA GLU A 77 -7.90 -5.49 16.16
C GLU A 77 -8.62 -4.49 17.06
N ALA A 78 -9.44 -3.61 16.50
CA ALA A 78 -10.29 -2.68 17.24
C ALA A 78 -11.25 -3.40 18.22
N ASN A 79 -11.60 -4.66 17.93
CA ASN A 79 -12.46 -5.48 18.79
C ASN A 79 -11.78 -5.97 20.08
N ASN A 80 -10.47 -5.78 20.24
CA ASN A 80 -9.78 -5.92 21.52
C ASN A 80 -9.56 -4.53 22.12
N GLU A 81 -10.53 -4.03 22.90
CA GLU A 81 -10.57 -2.64 23.36
C GLU A 81 -9.29 -2.21 24.11
N LYS A 82 -8.74 -3.07 24.96
CA LYS A 82 -7.49 -2.78 25.69
C LYS A 82 -6.33 -2.57 24.72
N LEU A 83 -6.13 -3.49 23.79
CA LEU A 83 -5.09 -3.38 22.77
C LEU A 83 -5.31 -2.14 21.89
N ALA A 84 -6.56 -1.91 21.49
CA ALA A 84 -6.93 -0.79 20.64
C ALA A 84 -6.62 0.56 21.29
N ASP A 85 -6.98 0.76 22.57
CA ASP A 85 -6.63 1.98 23.30
C ASP A 85 -5.11 2.20 23.38
N GLU A 86 -4.34 1.15 23.71
CA GLU A 86 -2.87 1.24 23.75
C GLU A 86 -2.27 1.55 22.36
N VAL A 87 -2.81 0.98 21.27
CA VAL A 87 -2.35 1.28 19.90
C VAL A 87 -2.71 2.69 19.47
N MET A 88 -3.89 3.19 19.83
CA MET A 88 -4.29 4.58 19.52
C MET A 88 -3.34 5.61 20.13
N GLU A 89 -2.72 5.32 21.28
CA GLU A 89 -1.68 6.16 21.88
C GLU A 89 -0.36 6.14 21.10
N LEU A 90 -0.09 5.08 20.33
CA LEU A 90 1.11 4.95 19.51
C LEU A 90 1.00 5.67 18.16
N ILE A 91 -0.20 5.80 17.58
CA ILE A 91 -0.41 6.41 16.26
C ILE A 91 0.25 7.80 16.14
N PRO A 92 0.05 8.76 17.08
CA PRO A 92 0.64 10.10 16.97
C PRO A 92 2.17 10.12 16.90
N ARG A 93 2.84 9.13 17.51
CA ARG A 93 4.30 8.99 17.50
C ARG A 93 4.85 8.71 16.10
N TYR A 94 4.08 8.02 15.26
CA TYR A 94 4.53 7.54 13.95
C TYR A 94 3.90 8.27 12.78
N ALA A 95 2.66 8.76 12.93
CA ALA A 95 1.92 9.40 11.86
C ALA A 95 2.70 10.56 11.17
N GLY A 96 3.52 11.29 11.92
CA GLY A 96 4.35 12.39 11.39
C GLY A 96 5.77 11.99 10.94
N LYS A 97 6.08 10.69 10.83
CA LYS A 97 7.40 10.22 10.38
C LYS A 97 7.52 10.29 8.87
N GLU A 98 8.74 10.47 8.40
CA GLU A 98 9.05 10.52 6.97
C GLU A 98 8.60 9.22 6.26
N GLY A 99 7.91 9.37 5.14
CA GLY A 99 7.40 8.24 4.36
C GLY A 99 6.05 7.68 4.83
N VAL A 100 5.45 8.23 5.90
CA VAL A 100 4.07 7.93 6.27
C VAL A 100 3.11 8.80 5.47
N VAL A 101 2.32 8.19 4.58
CA VAL A 101 1.51 8.92 3.58
C VAL A 101 0.04 9.08 3.98
N ALA A 102 -0.46 8.23 4.88
CA ALA A 102 -1.85 8.26 5.31
C ALA A 102 -2.05 7.58 6.69
N ILE A 103 -3.23 7.81 7.28
CA ILE A 103 -3.76 6.97 8.36
C ILE A 103 -4.50 5.80 7.72
N GLY A 104 -4.06 4.59 8.01
CA GLY A 104 -4.53 3.38 7.34
C GLY A 104 -3.75 2.13 7.73
N GLU A 105 -4.23 0.92 7.49
CA GLU A 105 -5.54 0.62 6.91
C GLU A 105 -6.63 0.62 8.01
N ILE A 106 -7.68 1.43 7.86
CA ILE A 106 -8.74 1.61 8.86
C ILE A 106 -10.13 1.39 8.25
N GLY A 107 -11.16 1.19 9.05
CA GLY A 107 -12.52 1.04 8.53
C GLY A 107 -13.33 0.03 9.34
N TYR A 108 -14.11 -0.78 8.63
CA TYR A 108 -14.95 -1.83 9.22
C TYR A 108 -14.55 -3.21 8.70
N ASP A 109 -14.82 -4.23 9.50
CA ASP A 109 -14.86 -5.63 9.07
C ASP A 109 -16.24 -6.22 9.38
N ASP A 110 -16.69 -6.11 10.62
CA ASP A 110 -18.00 -6.60 11.10
C ASP A 110 -18.96 -5.48 11.57
N MET A 111 -18.55 -4.21 11.43
CA MET A 111 -19.32 -3.02 11.82
C MET A 111 -19.71 -3.01 13.30
N THR A 112 -18.81 -3.49 14.17
CA THR A 112 -19.06 -3.49 15.62
C THR A 112 -19.01 -2.07 16.19
N LYS A 113 -19.54 -1.89 17.40
CA LYS A 113 -19.44 -0.60 18.11
C LYS A 113 -17.99 -0.18 18.38
N LEU A 114 -17.10 -1.15 18.60
CA LEU A 114 -15.69 -0.86 18.83
C LEU A 114 -15.01 -0.45 17.51
N GLU A 115 -15.29 -1.14 16.41
CA GLU A 115 -14.83 -0.72 15.08
C GLU A 115 -15.27 0.71 14.76
N ASP A 116 -16.55 1.06 14.95
CA ASP A 116 -17.06 2.42 14.74
C ASP A 116 -16.35 3.46 15.63
N LYS A 117 -16.20 3.16 16.93
CA LYS A 117 -15.48 4.02 17.90
C LYS A 117 -14.06 4.33 17.43
N TYR A 118 -13.27 3.31 17.07
CA TYR A 118 -11.86 3.48 16.71
C TYR A 118 -11.67 3.99 15.30
N PHE A 119 -12.52 3.61 14.35
CA PHE A 119 -12.48 4.16 13.00
C PHE A 119 -12.73 5.67 13.02
N ARG A 120 -13.77 6.14 13.73
CA ARG A 120 -14.05 7.57 13.89
C ARG A 120 -12.89 8.34 14.50
N LYS A 121 -12.31 7.83 15.60
CA LYS A 121 -11.13 8.47 16.24
C LYS A 121 -9.96 8.63 15.27
N GLN A 122 -9.72 7.65 14.41
CA GLN A 122 -8.64 7.69 13.43
C GLN A 122 -8.93 8.66 12.28
N VAL A 123 -10.17 8.74 11.80
CA VAL A 123 -10.59 9.74 10.80
C VAL A 123 -10.51 11.17 11.39
N GLU A 124 -10.95 11.37 12.62
CA GLU A 124 -10.81 12.65 13.34
C GLU A 124 -9.34 13.06 13.50
N PHE A 125 -8.47 12.10 13.86
CA PHE A 125 -7.03 12.32 13.92
C PHE A 125 -6.48 12.74 12.57
N ALA A 126 -6.77 11.99 11.49
CA ALA A 126 -6.31 12.31 10.15
C ALA A 126 -6.75 13.70 9.71
N LYS A 127 -8.02 14.06 9.93
CA LYS A 127 -8.55 15.40 9.63
C LYS A 127 -7.82 16.48 10.42
N LYS A 128 -7.65 16.31 11.74
CA LYS A 128 -6.98 17.28 12.62
C LYS A 128 -5.55 17.58 12.16
N PHE A 129 -4.84 16.58 11.66
CA PHE A 129 -3.46 16.72 11.21
C PHE A 129 -3.30 16.82 9.69
N ASN A 130 -4.39 17.07 8.96
CA ASN A 130 -4.42 17.20 7.50
C ASN A 130 -3.77 16.02 6.76
N MET A 131 -3.96 14.80 7.26
CA MET A 131 -3.45 13.57 6.64
C MET A 131 -4.48 12.95 5.69
N LEU A 132 -4.01 12.11 4.78
CA LEU A 132 -4.88 11.25 3.98
C LEU A 132 -5.40 10.09 4.82
N VAL A 133 -6.46 9.44 4.34
CA VAL A 133 -7.01 8.21 4.94
C VAL A 133 -7.06 7.11 3.89
N LEU A 134 -6.61 5.91 4.28
CA LEU A 134 -6.78 4.68 3.51
C LEU A 134 -7.76 3.75 4.25
N ILE A 135 -8.85 3.40 3.55
CA ILE A 135 -9.96 2.61 4.09
C ILE A 135 -9.94 1.18 3.57
N HIS A 136 -9.97 0.23 4.50
CA HIS A 136 -10.33 -1.16 4.26
C HIS A 136 -11.85 -1.27 4.08
N THR A 137 -12.31 -1.79 2.94
CA THR A 137 -13.71 -2.18 2.81
C THR A 137 -13.93 -3.63 3.25
N PRO A 138 -15.01 -3.93 4.01
CA PRO A 138 -15.23 -5.26 4.57
C PRO A 138 -15.20 -6.41 3.55
N HIS A 139 -14.83 -7.59 4.03
CA HIS A 139 -14.97 -8.83 3.26
C HIS A 139 -16.42 -9.33 3.20
N ARG A 140 -17.20 -9.12 4.26
CA ARG A 140 -18.63 -9.47 4.38
C ARG A 140 -19.47 -8.21 4.34
N ASN A 141 -20.68 -8.26 3.78
CA ASN A 141 -21.56 -7.09 3.62
C ASN A 141 -20.85 -5.87 2.99
N LYS A 142 -19.97 -6.14 2.00
CA LYS A 142 -19.02 -5.17 1.43
C LYS A 142 -19.70 -3.86 1.01
N LYS A 143 -20.83 -3.92 0.30
CA LYS A 143 -21.53 -2.72 -0.17
C LYS A 143 -22.00 -1.82 0.99
N GLU A 144 -22.71 -2.40 1.96
CA GLU A 144 -23.20 -1.65 3.13
C GLU A 144 -22.05 -1.07 3.95
N GLY A 145 -21.02 -1.88 4.22
CA GLY A 145 -19.84 -1.41 4.95
C GLY A 145 -19.05 -0.34 4.23
N THR A 146 -18.95 -0.41 2.89
CA THR A 146 -18.29 0.63 2.08
C THR A 146 -19.05 1.94 2.13
N ILE A 147 -20.39 1.89 1.96
CA ILE A 147 -21.25 3.08 2.09
C ILE A 147 -21.09 3.67 3.49
N ARG A 148 -21.13 2.83 4.52
CA ARG A 148 -20.98 3.27 5.91
C ARG A 148 -19.63 3.91 6.19
N SER A 149 -18.54 3.36 5.65
CA SER A 149 -17.20 3.96 5.75
C SER A 149 -17.17 5.37 5.16
N MET A 150 -17.71 5.55 3.95
CA MET A 150 -17.80 6.86 3.31
C MET A 150 -18.71 7.82 4.09
N ASP A 151 -19.81 7.35 4.67
CA ASP A 151 -20.72 8.15 5.47
C ASP A 151 -20.03 8.70 6.71
N VAL A 152 -19.26 7.88 7.43
CA VAL A 152 -18.47 8.35 8.58
C VAL A 152 -17.46 9.42 8.18
N CYS A 153 -16.76 9.25 7.05
CA CYS A 153 -15.85 10.28 6.54
C CYS A 153 -16.58 11.60 6.29
N VAL A 154 -17.74 11.56 5.63
CA VAL A 154 -18.53 12.76 5.34
C VAL A 154 -19.13 13.39 6.61
N GLU A 155 -19.67 12.59 7.53
CA GLU A 155 -20.19 13.02 8.83
C GLU A 155 -19.12 13.78 9.63
N LEU A 156 -17.88 13.29 9.61
CA LEU A 156 -16.74 13.92 10.27
C LEU A 156 -16.15 15.09 9.46
N GLY A 157 -16.72 15.41 8.29
CA GLY A 157 -16.30 16.50 7.41
C GLY A 157 -14.91 16.29 6.82
N MET A 158 -14.56 15.05 6.49
CA MET A 158 -13.39 14.71 5.69
C MET A 158 -13.71 14.97 4.21
N ASP A 159 -12.77 15.57 3.49
CA ASP A 159 -12.89 15.77 2.05
C ASP A 159 -12.76 14.40 1.33
N PRO A 160 -13.76 13.97 0.52
CA PRO A 160 -13.69 12.72 -0.23
C PRO A 160 -12.41 12.58 -1.07
N SER A 161 -11.86 13.67 -1.62
CA SER A 161 -10.64 13.60 -2.43
C SER A 161 -9.37 13.31 -1.62
N ARG A 162 -9.46 13.29 -0.29
CA ARG A 162 -8.37 12.94 0.65
C ARG A 162 -8.52 11.53 1.23
N VAL A 163 -9.49 10.76 0.75
CA VAL A 163 -9.81 9.43 1.25
C VAL A 163 -9.73 8.42 0.10
N ILE A 164 -8.94 7.38 0.33
CA ILE A 164 -8.81 6.22 -0.54
C ILE A 164 -9.72 5.13 0.01
N ILE A 165 -10.71 4.72 -0.78
CA ILE A 165 -11.53 3.53 -0.52
C ILE A 165 -10.89 2.38 -1.26
N ASP A 166 -10.42 1.36 -0.54
CA ASP A 166 -9.73 0.23 -1.12
C ASP A 166 -10.59 -1.04 -1.15
N HIS A 167 -10.15 -2.01 -1.95
CA HIS A 167 -10.75 -3.33 -2.13
C HIS A 167 -12.14 -3.25 -2.75
N ASN A 168 -12.36 -2.28 -3.64
CA ASN A 168 -13.61 -2.14 -4.37
C ASN A 168 -13.85 -3.33 -5.31
N ASN A 169 -15.12 -3.47 -5.70
CA ASN A 169 -15.57 -4.39 -6.73
C ASN A 169 -16.69 -3.74 -7.55
N GLU A 170 -17.33 -4.51 -8.41
CA GLU A 170 -18.44 -4.08 -9.27
C GLU A 170 -19.63 -3.53 -8.48
N GLU A 171 -19.83 -3.97 -7.22
CA GLU A 171 -20.97 -3.55 -6.39
C GLU A 171 -20.75 -2.18 -5.73
N THR A 172 -19.49 -1.75 -5.59
CA THR A 172 -19.11 -0.53 -4.85
C THR A 172 -18.54 0.57 -5.73
N VAL A 173 -17.91 0.24 -6.85
CA VAL A 173 -17.21 1.19 -7.74
C VAL A 173 -18.02 2.44 -8.04
N LYS A 174 -19.29 2.27 -8.44
CA LYS A 174 -20.16 3.39 -8.80
C LYS A 174 -20.43 4.32 -7.62
N ASP A 175 -20.77 3.75 -6.46
CA ASP A 175 -21.08 4.52 -5.25
C ASP A 175 -19.87 5.32 -4.76
N VAL A 176 -18.66 4.77 -4.89
CA VAL A 176 -17.41 5.44 -4.50
C VAL A 176 -17.06 6.58 -5.46
N LEU A 177 -17.13 6.34 -6.77
CA LEU A 177 -16.83 7.35 -7.79
C LEU A 177 -17.82 8.51 -7.77
N ASP A 178 -19.13 8.22 -7.68
CA ASP A 178 -20.18 9.24 -7.66
C ASP A 178 -20.03 10.20 -6.47
N ARG A 179 -19.40 9.74 -5.39
CA ARG A 179 -19.15 10.52 -4.17
C ARG A 179 -17.77 11.21 -4.14
N GLY A 180 -16.97 11.07 -5.19
CA GLY A 180 -15.70 11.81 -5.36
C GLY A 180 -14.50 11.25 -4.60
N PHE A 181 -14.59 10.03 -4.09
CA PHE A 181 -13.49 9.34 -3.41
C PHE A 181 -12.45 8.80 -4.41
N TRP A 182 -11.25 8.48 -3.92
CA TRP A 182 -10.32 7.64 -4.69
C TRP A 182 -10.73 6.18 -4.58
N THR A 183 -10.76 5.48 -5.71
CA THR A 183 -11.30 4.12 -5.84
C THR A 183 -10.18 3.15 -6.17
N ALA A 184 -9.66 2.48 -5.14
CA ALA A 184 -8.61 1.47 -5.27
C ALA A 184 -9.20 0.05 -5.38
N PHE A 185 -8.53 -0.80 -6.16
CA PHE A 185 -8.92 -2.18 -6.42
C PHE A 185 -7.74 -3.12 -6.26
N THR A 186 -7.92 -4.10 -5.37
CA THR A 186 -6.92 -5.14 -5.18
C THR A 186 -7.10 -6.31 -6.13
N ILE A 187 -6.01 -6.61 -6.84
CA ILE A 187 -5.86 -7.80 -7.66
C ILE A 187 -5.36 -8.96 -6.80
N TYR A 188 -6.29 -9.71 -6.20
CA TYR A 188 -5.99 -10.82 -5.30
C TYR A 188 -6.65 -12.12 -5.79
N PRO A 189 -5.87 -13.18 -6.10
CA PRO A 189 -6.39 -14.44 -6.60
C PRO A 189 -7.46 -15.08 -5.70
N GLY A 190 -8.59 -15.45 -6.29
CA GLY A 190 -9.63 -16.26 -5.66
C GLY A 190 -10.56 -15.56 -4.67
N THR A 191 -10.17 -14.42 -4.08
CA THR A 191 -10.95 -13.77 -3.01
C THR A 191 -11.37 -12.32 -3.29
N LYS A 192 -10.65 -11.56 -4.13
CA LYS A 192 -11.00 -10.15 -4.45
C LYS A 192 -11.24 -9.97 -5.96
N MET A 193 -10.65 -8.95 -6.57
CA MET A 193 -10.72 -8.74 -8.02
C MET A 193 -9.71 -9.61 -8.75
N GLY A 194 -10.06 -10.00 -9.97
CA GLY A 194 -9.14 -10.64 -10.92
C GLY A 194 -8.77 -9.69 -12.06
N ASN A 195 -7.68 -9.99 -12.76
CA ASN A 195 -7.17 -9.16 -13.85
C ASN A 195 -8.25 -8.85 -14.91
N GLU A 196 -9.00 -9.86 -15.37
CA GLU A 196 -10.03 -9.68 -16.40
C GLU A 196 -11.18 -8.78 -15.94
N ARG A 197 -11.68 -9.00 -14.73
CA ARG A 197 -12.74 -8.17 -14.13
C ARG A 197 -12.29 -6.72 -14.00
N MET A 198 -11.02 -6.48 -13.66
CA MET A 198 -10.48 -5.13 -13.61
C MET A 198 -10.43 -4.46 -15.00
N VAL A 199 -10.11 -5.19 -16.07
CA VAL A 199 -10.18 -4.66 -17.44
C VAL A 199 -11.61 -4.21 -17.77
N ASP A 200 -12.62 -4.99 -17.37
CA ASP A 200 -14.02 -4.66 -17.63
C ASP A 200 -14.46 -3.42 -16.83
N ILE A 201 -14.04 -3.29 -15.56
CA ILE A 201 -14.23 -2.06 -14.76
C ILE A 201 -13.68 -0.83 -15.48
N VAL A 202 -12.44 -0.88 -15.99
CA VAL A 202 -11.84 0.27 -16.68
C VAL A 202 -12.59 0.61 -17.97
N LYS A 203 -13.11 -0.39 -18.69
CA LYS A 203 -13.90 -0.16 -19.91
C LYS A 203 -15.25 0.49 -19.61
N GLU A 204 -15.89 0.12 -18.50
CA GLU A 204 -17.20 0.63 -18.12
C GLU A 204 -17.13 2.01 -17.44
N TYR A 205 -16.20 2.19 -16.49
CA TYR A 205 -16.12 3.37 -15.63
C TYR A 205 -15.02 4.36 -16.04
N GLY A 206 -14.15 4.00 -16.98
CA GLY A 206 -13.00 4.80 -17.36
C GLY A 206 -11.84 4.68 -16.37
N THR A 207 -11.01 5.73 -16.28
CA THR A 207 -9.78 5.72 -15.49
C THR A 207 -9.70 6.82 -14.44
N GLU A 208 -10.67 7.73 -14.38
CA GLU A 208 -10.63 8.84 -13.44
C GLU A 208 -10.78 8.33 -12.00
N ARG A 209 -9.83 8.68 -11.12
CA ARG A 209 -9.79 8.25 -9.70
C ARG A 209 -9.72 6.74 -9.45
N ILE A 210 -9.45 5.93 -10.46
CA ILE A 210 -9.32 4.47 -10.34
C ILE A 210 -7.85 4.07 -10.34
N PHE A 211 -7.41 3.28 -9.36
CA PHE A 211 -6.11 2.62 -9.44
C PHE A 211 -6.15 1.21 -8.83
N ILE A 212 -5.08 0.46 -9.07
CA ILE A 212 -4.98 -0.94 -8.65
C ILE A 212 -3.75 -1.19 -7.78
N ASP A 213 -3.84 -2.23 -6.97
CA ASP A 213 -2.81 -2.73 -6.06
C ASP A 213 -2.82 -4.26 -6.01
N SER A 214 -1.77 -4.85 -5.42
CA SER A 214 -1.74 -6.31 -5.22
C SER A 214 -2.33 -6.76 -3.89
N ALA A 215 -2.23 -5.91 -2.85
CA ALA A 215 -2.34 -6.27 -1.43
C ALA A 215 -1.68 -7.62 -1.12
N ALA A 216 -0.54 -7.91 -1.76
CA ALA A 216 0.12 -9.20 -1.58
C ALA A 216 0.57 -9.35 -0.12
N ASP A 217 0.22 -10.49 0.45
CA ASP A 217 0.30 -10.77 1.88
C ASP A 217 0.74 -12.22 2.16
N TRP A 218 0.49 -12.69 3.39
CA TRP A 218 0.78 -14.07 3.84
C TRP A 218 0.07 -15.16 3.03
N GLY A 219 -1.05 -14.85 2.36
CA GLY A 219 -1.84 -15.80 1.61
C GLY A 219 -1.30 -16.06 0.19
N HIS A 220 -2.06 -16.85 -0.58
CA HIS A 220 -1.74 -17.12 -1.98
C HIS A 220 -1.99 -15.89 -2.85
N SER A 221 -1.03 -14.98 -2.84
CA SER A 221 -1.10 -13.64 -3.43
C SER A 221 0.11 -13.37 -4.34
N ASP A 222 -0.04 -12.41 -5.24
CA ASP A 222 0.89 -12.14 -6.33
C ASP A 222 1.37 -10.67 -6.32
N PRO A 223 2.62 -10.38 -5.93
CA PRO A 223 3.15 -9.01 -5.89
C PRO A 223 3.31 -8.40 -7.29
N LEU A 224 3.08 -9.18 -8.35
CA LEU A 224 3.07 -8.72 -9.74
C LEU A 224 1.65 -8.47 -10.28
N GLY A 225 0.64 -8.41 -9.41
CA GLY A 225 -0.75 -8.15 -9.80
C GLY A 225 -0.92 -6.88 -10.66
N VAL A 226 -0.27 -5.78 -10.26
CA VAL A 226 -0.30 -4.50 -11.00
C VAL A 226 0.30 -4.63 -12.41
N PRO A 227 1.58 -5.05 -12.60
CA PRO A 227 2.16 -5.16 -13.95
C PRO A 227 1.47 -6.23 -14.82
N LYS A 228 0.98 -7.32 -14.24
CA LYS A 228 0.23 -8.35 -14.99
C LYS A 228 -1.11 -7.81 -15.49
N THR A 229 -1.84 -7.06 -14.65
CA THR A 229 -3.07 -6.38 -15.06
C THR A 229 -2.79 -5.35 -16.14
N ALA A 230 -1.73 -4.56 -16.01
CA ALA A 230 -1.32 -3.60 -17.03
C ALA A 230 -1.10 -4.25 -18.40
N LYS A 231 -0.38 -5.38 -18.44
CA LYS A 231 -0.17 -6.15 -19.66
C LYS A 231 -1.49 -6.60 -20.28
N LEU A 232 -2.40 -7.17 -19.47
CA LEU A 232 -3.70 -7.63 -19.95
C LEU A 232 -4.57 -6.47 -20.46
N MET A 233 -4.55 -5.31 -19.79
CA MET A 233 -5.28 -4.12 -20.25
C MET A 233 -4.84 -3.71 -21.66
N ILE A 234 -3.53 -3.69 -21.94
CA ILE A 234 -2.99 -3.41 -23.28
C ILE A 234 -3.46 -4.46 -24.29
N GLU A 235 -3.37 -5.74 -23.96
CA GLU A 235 -3.81 -6.85 -24.83
C GLU A 235 -5.31 -6.77 -25.14
N ARG A 236 -6.11 -6.20 -24.25
CA ARG A 236 -7.57 -6.01 -24.37
C ARG A 236 -7.98 -4.66 -24.96
N GLY A 237 -7.01 -3.89 -25.48
CA GLY A 237 -7.24 -2.66 -26.25
C GLY A 237 -7.37 -1.38 -25.43
N ILE A 238 -7.03 -1.39 -24.13
CA ILE A 238 -6.97 -0.16 -23.33
C ILE A 238 -5.72 0.63 -23.72
N SER A 239 -5.87 1.96 -23.82
CA SER A 239 -4.77 2.82 -24.24
C SER A 239 -3.60 2.81 -23.24
N LYS A 240 -2.37 3.00 -23.71
CA LYS A 240 -1.19 3.10 -22.80
C LYS A 240 -1.33 4.25 -21.79
N GLN A 241 -2.03 5.32 -22.16
CA GLN A 241 -2.27 6.46 -21.27
C GLN A 241 -3.23 6.07 -20.14
N ASP A 242 -4.31 5.36 -20.46
CA ASP A 242 -5.27 4.86 -19.47
C ASP A 242 -4.65 3.80 -18.55
N VAL A 243 -3.86 2.89 -19.11
CA VAL A 243 -3.08 1.94 -18.31
C VAL A 243 -2.15 2.68 -17.34
N LYS A 244 -1.42 3.71 -17.81
CA LYS A 244 -0.58 4.54 -16.93
C LYS A 244 -1.40 5.20 -15.82
N LYS A 245 -2.60 5.69 -16.10
CA LYS A 245 -3.46 6.28 -15.06
C LYS A 245 -3.76 5.28 -13.95
N VAL A 246 -4.23 4.09 -14.32
CA VAL A 246 -4.69 3.05 -13.38
C VAL A 246 -3.54 2.42 -12.59
N THR A 247 -2.34 2.30 -13.18
CA THR A 247 -1.22 1.59 -12.53
C THR A 247 -0.12 2.51 -12.00
N TYR A 248 -0.31 3.84 -12.09
CA TYR A 248 0.73 4.80 -11.74
C TYR A 248 0.19 6.18 -11.38
N GLN A 249 -0.38 6.93 -12.35
CA GLN A 249 -0.63 8.36 -12.18
C GLN A 249 -1.64 8.64 -11.06
N ASN A 250 -2.74 7.87 -10.99
CA ASN A 250 -3.78 8.14 -10.01
C ASN A 250 -3.31 7.85 -8.57
N ALA A 251 -2.48 6.83 -8.37
CA ALA A 251 -1.88 6.57 -7.06
C ALA A 251 -0.90 7.69 -6.66
N LEU A 252 -0.10 8.18 -7.62
CA LEU A 252 0.77 9.34 -7.43
C LEU A 252 -0.02 10.60 -7.09
N ASP A 253 -1.10 10.90 -7.82
CA ASP A 253 -1.95 12.07 -7.58
C ASP A 253 -2.69 11.96 -6.23
N ALA A 254 -3.16 10.77 -5.87
CA ALA A 254 -3.84 10.52 -4.60
C ALA A 254 -2.90 10.71 -3.41
N TYR A 255 -1.81 9.93 -3.36
CA TYR A 255 -0.90 9.91 -2.21
C TYR A 255 0.10 11.07 -2.20
N GLY A 256 0.36 11.72 -3.34
CA GLY A 256 1.19 12.92 -3.43
C GLY A 256 0.61 14.10 -2.64
N GLN A 257 -0.71 14.12 -2.40
CA GLN A 257 -1.36 15.08 -1.50
C GLN A 257 -0.86 15.03 -0.04
N SER A 258 -0.15 13.97 0.36
CA SER A 258 0.53 13.88 1.66
C SER A 258 1.77 14.77 1.76
N GLY A 259 2.35 15.18 0.62
CA GLY A 259 3.66 15.82 0.54
C GLY A 259 4.85 14.87 0.76
N GLN A 260 4.60 13.61 1.14
CA GLN A 260 5.64 12.60 1.39
C GLN A 260 5.92 11.74 0.15
N PHE A 261 4.93 11.53 -0.72
CA PHE A 261 5.01 10.62 -1.87
C PHE A 261 5.28 11.40 -3.16
N ASN A 262 6.55 11.43 -3.61
CA ASN A 262 6.98 12.29 -4.72
C ASN A 262 7.63 11.47 -5.85
N GLU A 263 7.30 11.80 -7.11
CA GLU A 263 7.81 11.08 -8.29
C GLU A 263 9.35 11.11 -8.39
N GLU A 264 9.93 12.22 -7.96
CA GLU A 264 11.38 12.43 -7.92
C GLU A 264 12.13 11.42 -7.04
N ASP A 265 11.46 10.82 -6.05
CA ASP A 265 12.10 9.89 -5.12
C ASP A 265 12.62 8.62 -5.79
N TRP A 266 12.02 8.20 -6.92
CA TRP A 266 12.50 7.08 -7.73
C TRP A 266 13.09 7.49 -9.07
N LEU A 267 12.73 8.67 -9.62
CA LEU A 267 13.41 9.19 -10.81
C LEU A 267 14.87 9.57 -10.51
N ASN A 268 15.12 10.09 -9.30
CA ASN A 268 16.42 10.53 -8.81
C ASN A 268 16.85 9.76 -7.55
N ARG A 269 16.52 8.46 -7.49
CA ARG A 269 16.91 7.63 -6.34
C ARG A 269 18.44 7.52 -6.20
N PRO A 270 18.94 7.35 -4.96
CA PRO A 270 20.32 6.93 -4.76
C PRO A 270 20.62 5.62 -5.47
N LYS A 271 21.90 5.45 -5.85
CA LYS A 271 22.41 4.16 -6.31
C LYS A 271 22.24 3.10 -5.23
N ILE A 272 21.95 1.87 -5.64
CA ILE A 272 21.87 0.72 -4.72
C ILE A 272 23.27 0.46 -4.18
N ASP A 273 23.38 0.38 -2.85
CA ASP A 273 24.58 0.00 -2.12
C ASP A 273 24.19 -0.94 -0.97
N GLN A 274 24.37 -2.24 -1.19
CA GLN A 274 24.02 -3.27 -0.21
C GLN A 274 25.03 -3.39 0.94
N SER A 275 26.10 -2.60 0.95
CA SER A 275 27.02 -2.52 2.09
C SER A 275 26.46 -1.69 3.25
N GLN A 276 25.42 -0.89 2.99
CA GLN A 276 24.77 -0.07 4.01
C GLN A 276 24.16 -0.92 5.13
N THR A 277 24.03 -0.30 6.30
CA THR A 277 23.43 -0.93 7.48
C THR A 277 22.34 -0.05 8.08
N PHE A 278 21.38 -0.70 8.73
CA PHE A 278 20.32 -0.04 9.49
C PHE A 278 20.42 -0.43 10.96
N SER A 279 20.88 0.50 11.81
CA SER A 279 21.12 0.24 13.23
C SER A 279 22.00 -0.99 13.48
N GLY A 280 23.04 -1.18 12.65
CA GLY A 280 23.95 -2.33 12.70
C GLY A 280 23.42 -3.62 12.05
N ASN A 281 22.19 -3.61 11.51
CA ASN A 281 21.63 -4.74 10.76
C ASN A 281 21.86 -4.58 9.26
N THR A 282 21.94 -5.70 8.54
CA THR A 282 22.10 -5.75 7.09
C THR A 282 21.23 -6.85 6.47
N ILE A 283 20.90 -6.70 5.20
CA ILE A 283 20.25 -7.76 4.40
C ILE A 283 21.25 -8.89 4.05
N LEU A 284 22.55 -8.63 4.12
CA LEU A 284 23.59 -9.60 3.82
C LEU A 284 23.70 -10.61 4.95
N ARG A 285 23.44 -11.88 4.63
CA ARG A 285 23.61 -13.02 5.53
C ARG A 285 24.61 -14.01 4.90
N GLY A 286 25.19 -14.91 5.69
CA GLY A 286 25.98 -16.02 5.14
C GLY A 286 27.26 -15.67 4.36
N GLY A 287 27.77 -14.43 4.45
CA GLY A 287 29.00 -14.01 3.76
C GLY A 287 28.82 -13.61 2.29
N HIS A 288 27.59 -13.35 1.84
CA HIS A 288 27.35 -12.78 0.51
C HIS A 288 28.05 -11.42 0.35
N ARG A 289 28.64 -11.20 -0.83
CA ARG A 289 29.25 -9.92 -1.21
C ARG A 289 28.13 -8.89 -1.48
N PRO A 290 28.25 -7.64 -0.99
CA PRO A 290 27.31 -6.58 -1.34
C PRO A 290 27.31 -6.34 -2.86
N PHE A 291 26.12 -6.17 -3.43
CA PHE A 291 25.97 -5.55 -4.75
C PHE A 291 25.97 -4.03 -4.64
N THR A 292 26.66 -3.37 -5.56
CA THR A 292 26.62 -1.91 -5.72
C THR A 292 26.37 -1.54 -7.18
N GLU A 293 25.47 -0.58 -7.45
CA GLU A 293 25.20 -0.14 -8.83
C GLU A 293 26.41 0.56 -9.48
N GLU A 294 27.40 1.00 -8.70
CA GLU A 294 28.67 1.50 -9.25
C GLU A 294 29.49 0.41 -9.97
N GLU A 295 29.33 -0.87 -9.63
CA GLU A 295 29.97 -1.97 -10.34
C GLU A 295 29.40 -2.15 -11.76
N LEU A 296 28.13 -1.80 -11.99
CA LEU A 296 27.49 -1.84 -13.31
C LEU A 296 28.02 -0.77 -14.25
N ASP A 297 28.23 0.45 -13.74
CA ASP A 297 28.76 1.56 -14.55
C ASP A 297 30.22 1.31 -14.98
N ASN A 298 30.93 0.43 -14.26
CA ASN A 298 32.31 0.04 -14.53
C ASN A 298 32.44 -1.29 -15.30
N ALA A 299 31.35 -2.06 -15.45
CA ALA A 299 31.34 -3.32 -16.17
C ALA A 299 31.04 -3.07 -17.67
N SER A 300 32.06 -3.23 -18.52
CA SER A 300 31.94 -3.06 -19.98
C SER A 300 31.33 -4.26 -20.71
N ASP A 301 30.89 -5.30 -20.00
CA ASP A 301 30.30 -6.51 -20.60
C ASP A 301 29.07 -6.98 -19.81
N VAL A 302 27.96 -7.15 -20.53
CA VAL A 302 26.61 -7.43 -20.02
C VAL A 302 26.45 -8.90 -19.59
N ASP A 303 27.43 -9.76 -19.91
CA ASP A 303 27.35 -11.21 -19.70
C ASP A 303 27.64 -11.67 -18.26
N ASP A 304 28.24 -10.84 -17.41
CA ASP A 304 28.57 -11.20 -16.01
C ASP A 304 27.43 -10.93 -15.00
N LEU A 305 26.26 -10.47 -15.46
CA LEU A 305 25.19 -9.93 -14.60
C LEU A 305 23.99 -10.84 -14.41
N ILE A 306 24.03 -12.06 -14.94
CA ILE A 306 23.04 -13.08 -14.58
C ILE A 306 23.58 -13.84 -13.36
N ILE A 307 23.08 -13.49 -12.18
CA ILE A 307 23.15 -14.38 -11.01
C ILE A 307 22.43 -15.67 -11.42
N LYS A 308 23.19 -16.76 -11.59
CA LYS A 308 22.65 -18.12 -11.82
C LYS A 308 21.97 -18.67 -10.57
#